data_AF-A0A2K3N732-F1
#
_entry.id   AF-A0A2K3N732-F1
#
_cell.length_a   1.000
_cell.length_b   1.000
_cell.length_c   1.000
_cell.angle_alpha   90.00
_cell.angle_beta   90.00
_cell.angle_gamma   90.00
#
_symmetry.space_group_name_H-M   'P 1'
#
loop_
_entity.id
_entity.type
_entity.pdbx_description
1 polymer ?
#
loop_
_entity_poly.entity_id
_entity_poly.type
_entity_poly.pdbx_seq_one_letter_code
_entity_poly.pdbx_strand_id
1 'polypeptide(L)'
;VPFLFGVTAFEKLASVVIHWIFRRTGRHLFLTDDDEGKPPLLKRLVEDYDGCYFMSALRTFKRRVIYSNVGYDHIVGWRTSSIRRDNELPKWEDTLNEKYPHVVYEEHCKACDAEQCDLTKDNGSDKIEEELVTGLSCVSWEKVDVSFHSSRQRFAAHSVIQDGNN
;
A
#
# COMPACT_ATOMS: atom_id res chain seq x y z
N VAL A 1 -8.55 -7.87 0.01
CA VAL A 1 -8.32 -8.94 1.02
C VAL A 1 -9.43 -9.97 0.89
N PRO A 2 -9.13 -11.27 0.73
CA PRO A 2 -10.16 -12.30 0.81
C PRO A 2 -10.73 -12.29 2.22
N PHE A 3 -11.98 -11.86 2.36
CA PHE A 3 -12.59 -11.67 3.67
C PHE A 3 -12.97 -13.00 4.36
N LEU A 4 -13.01 -14.12 3.63
CA LEU A 4 -13.52 -15.41 4.10
C LEU A 4 -12.76 -16.63 3.53
N PHE A 5 -11.44 -16.65 3.65
CA PHE A 5 -10.62 -17.85 3.42
C PHE A 5 -10.77 -18.54 2.04
N GLY A 6 -11.20 -17.83 0.99
CA GLY A 6 -11.19 -18.33 -0.39
C GLY A 6 -12.33 -19.28 -0.79
N VAL A 7 -13.48 -19.25 -0.10
CA VAL A 7 -14.67 -20.02 -0.53
C VAL A 7 -15.52 -19.20 -1.50
N THR A 8 -15.43 -19.53 -2.79
CA THR A 8 -16.00 -18.78 -3.94
C THR A 8 -17.49 -18.46 -3.87
N ALA A 9 -18.30 -19.27 -3.18
CA ALA A 9 -19.73 -19.02 -3.00
C ALA A 9 -20.01 -17.85 -2.05
N PHE A 10 -19.19 -17.67 -1.01
CA PHE A 10 -19.32 -16.57 -0.07
C PHE A 10 -18.78 -15.25 -0.64
N GLU A 11 -17.79 -15.30 -1.53
CA GLU A 11 -17.25 -14.12 -2.20
C GLU A 11 -18.28 -13.44 -3.11
N LYS A 12 -19.14 -14.21 -3.79
CA LYS A 12 -20.24 -13.69 -4.61
C LYS A 12 -21.34 -13.01 -3.81
N LEU A 13 -21.56 -13.41 -2.55
CA LEU A 13 -22.52 -12.75 -1.67
C LEU A 13 -21.87 -11.54 -1.00
N ALA A 14 -20.61 -11.65 -0.58
CA ALA A 14 -19.85 -10.55 0.00
C ALA A 14 -19.74 -9.36 -0.96
N SER A 15 -19.53 -9.56 -2.27
CA SER A 15 -19.49 -8.47 -3.26
C SER A 15 -20.79 -7.65 -3.32
N VAL A 16 -21.94 -8.27 -3.02
CA VAL A 16 -23.26 -7.61 -3.03
C VAL A 16 -23.50 -6.77 -1.77
N VAL A 17 -22.94 -7.16 -0.62
CA VAL A 17 -23.22 -6.51 0.68
C VAL A 17 -22.05 -5.67 1.20
N ILE A 18 -20.87 -5.74 0.57
CA ILE A 18 -19.63 -5.06 0.98
C ILE A 18 -19.84 -3.55 1.15
N HIS A 19 -20.52 -2.89 0.21
CA HIS A 19 -20.73 -1.45 0.27
C HIS A 19 -21.60 -1.03 1.48
N TRP A 20 -22.46 -1.90 2.01
CA TRP A 20 -23.35 -1.55 3.13
C TRP A 20 -22.69 -1.77 4.51
N ILE A 21 -21.78 -2.72 4.61
CA ILE A 21 -21.06 -3.07 5.84
C ILE A 21 -19.84 -2.17 6.05
N PHE A 22 -19.10 -1.86 4.97
CA PHE A 22 -17.89 -1.03 5.05
C PHE A 22 -18.19 0.47 5.14
N ARG A 23 -19.30 0.94 4.55
CA ARG A 23 -19.74 2.35 4.64
C ARG A 23 -19.99 2.84 6.07
N ARG A 24 -20.30 1.94 7.01
CA ARG A 24 -20.65 2.30 8.41
C ARG A 24 -19.53 2.16 9.45
N THR A 25 -18.47 1.39 9.17
CA THR A 25 -17.50 1.02 10.22
C THR A 25 -16.15 1.70 10.11
N GLY A 26 -15.84 2.40 9.01
CA GLY A 26 -14.69 3.31 8.93
C GLY A 26 -13.32 2.69 9.22
N ARG A 27 -13.12 1.40 8.94
CA ARG A 27 -11.86 0.72 9.28
C ARG A 27 -11.00 0.30 8.09
N HIS A 28 -11.53 0.21 6.87
CA HIS A 28 -10.74 0.02 5.64
C HIS A 28 -11.23 0.98 4.55
N LEU A 29 -10.29 1.64 3.87
CA LEU A 29 -10.54 2.51 2.71
C LEU A 29 -10.31 1.70 1.43
N PHE A 30 -11.16 1.89 0.43
CA PHE A 30 -11.05 1.19 -0.86
C PHE A 30 -10.92 2.19 -2.02
N LEU A 31 -10.23 1.76 -3.08
CA LEU A 31 -10.14 2.52 -4.35
C LEU A 31 -11.47 2.61 -5.10
N THR A 32 -12.48 1.88 -4.66
CA THR A 32 -13.83 1.87 -5.24
C THR A 32 -14.86 2.57 -4.34
N ASP A 33 -14.43 3.22 -3.26
CA ASP A 33 -15.34 3.97 -2.39
C ASP A 33 -15.94 5.15 -3.16
N ASP A 34 -17.27 5.24 -3.17
CA ASP A 34 -18.02 6.36 -3.74
C ASP A 34 -18.36 7.36 -2.64
N ASP A 35 -17.95 8.61 -2.83
CA ASP A 35 -18.13 9.72 -1.90
C ASP A 35 -18.96 10.83 -2.55
N GLU A 36 -20.22 10.52 -2.87
CA GLU A 36 -21.19 11.45 -3.45
C GLU A 36 -20.68 12.16 -4.73
N GLY A 37 -20.00 11.41 -5.59
CA GLY A 37 -19.39 11.92 -6.83
C GLY A 37 -17.98 12.48 -6.68
N LYS A 38 -17.40 12.50 -5.46
CA LYS A 38 -15.98 12.78 -5.24
C LYS A 38 -15.12 11.52 -5.48
N PRO A 39 -13.85 11.66 -5.89
CA PRO A 39 -12.95 10.53 -6.00
C PRO A 39 -12.71 9.86 -4.63
N PRO A 40 -12.40 8.55 -4.60
CA PRO A 40 -12.10 7.82 -3.36
C PRO A 40 -11.05 8.52 -2.51
N LEU A 41 -11.16 8.46 -1.18
CA LEU A 41 -10.24 9.16 -0.27
C LEU A 41 -8.77 8.82 -0.54
N LEU A 42 -8.44 7.55 -0.77
CA LEU A 42 -7.07 7.11 -1.06
C LEU A 42 -6.46 7.83 -2.27
N LYS A 43 -7.26 8.05 -3.32
CA LYS A 43 -6.83 8.81 -4.50
C LYS A 43 -6.65 10.30 -4.18
N ARG A 44 -7.48 10.88 -3.31
CA ARG A 44 -7.34 12.29 -2.88
C ARG A 44 -6.09 12.51 -2.03
N LEU A 45 -5.56 11.50 -1.34
CA LEU A 45 -4.38 11.64 -0.47
C LEU A 45 -3.08 11.90 -1.24
N VAL A 46 -3.04 11.63 -2.54
CA VAL A 46 -1.86 11.85 -3.39
C VAL A 46 -1.87 13.21 -4.10
N GLU A 47 -2.80 14.09 -3.74
CA GLU A 47 -2.88 15.48 -4.19
C GLU A 47 -3.40 16.40 -3.07
N ASP A 48 -3.32 17.72 -3.26
CA ASP A 48 -4.05 18.65 -2.39
C ASP A 48 -5.44 18.86 -3.02
N TYR A 49 -6.51 18.53 -2.28
CA TYR A 49 -7.87 18.42 -2.82
C TYR A 49 -8.91 19.07 -1.90
N ASP A 50 -9.80 19.90 -2.47
CA ASP A 50 -10.97 20.48 -1.78
C ASP A 50 -10.63 21.15 -0.43
N GLY A 51 -9.58 21.99 -0.44
CA GLY A 51 -9.10 22.69 0.76
C GLY A 51 -8.31 21.81 1.75
N CYS A 52 -8.12 20.52 1.45
CA CYS A 52 -7.26 19.62 2.21
C CYS A 52 -5.86 19.58 1.60
N TYR A 53 -4.84 19.76 2.44
CA TYR A 53 -3.44 19.90 2.03
C TYR A 53 -2.63 18.61 2.28
N PHE A 54 -3.06 17.46 1.74
CA PHE A 54 -2.46 16.16 2.06
C PHE A 54 -1.00 16.06 1.60
N MET A 55 -0.72 16.33 0.32
CA MET A 55 0.63 16.26 -0.22
C MET A 55 1.51 17.39 0.30
N SER A 56 0.94 18.58 0.46
CA SER A 56 1.65 19.70 1.10
C SER A 56 2.04 19.36 2.53
N ALA A 57 1.16 18.76 3.33
CA ALA A 57 1.49 18.29 4.67
C ALA A 57 2.55 17.18 4.63
N LEU A 58 2.42 16.20 3.73
CA LEU A 58 3.39 15.12 3.57
C LEU A 58 4.81 15.64 3.25
N ARG A 59 4.91 16.71 2.46
CA ARG A 59 6.19 17.37 2.13
C ARG A 59 6.85 18.02 3.35
N THR A 60 6.10 18.45 4.36
CA THR A 60 6.66 19.09 5.56
C THR A 60 7.47 18.15 6.45
N PHE A 61 7.23 16.84 6.35
CA PHE A 61 8.00 15.86 7.09
C PHE A 61 9.46 15.87 6.62
N LYS A 62 10.39 16.02 7.58
CA LYS A 62 11.84 15.99 7.30
C LYS A 62 12.33 14.62 6.84
N ARG A 63 11.65 13.57 7.30
CA ARG A 63 11.96 12.17 7.02
C ARG A 63 10.66 11.44 6.73
N ARG A 64 10.65 10.65 5.65
CA ARG A 64 9.52 9.83 5.22
C ARG A 64 10.04 8.41 5.01
N VAL A 65 9.50 7.47 5.77
CA VAL A 65 9.85 6.06 5.71
C VAL A 65 8.59 5.26 5.39
N ILE A 66 8.68 4.32 4.47
CA ILE A 66 7.60 3.40 4.13
C ILE A 66 8.10 1.96 4.20
N TYR A 67 7.22 1.08 4.65
CA TYR A 67 7.52 -0.35 4.82
C TYR A 67 6.69 -1.17 3.84
N SER A 68 7.33 -2.10 3.14
CA SER A 68 6.65 -3.06 2.26
C SER A 68 6.89 -4.47 2.78
N ASN A 69 5.86 -5.31 2.72
CA ASN A 69 5.97 -6.70 3.10
C ASN A 69 6.29 -7.56 1.87
N VAL A 70 7.48 -8.15 1.85
CA VAL A 70 7.95 -8.89 0.68
C VAL A 70 7.33 -10.28 0.61
N GLY A 71 7.19 -10.95 1.74
CA GLY A 71 6.88 -12.37 1.71
C GLY A 71 6.47 -12.92 3.06
N TYR A 72 5.85 -14.09 2.98
CA TYR A 72 5.30 -14.82 4.12
C TYR A 72 4.10 -14.15 4.80
N ASP A 73 3.50 -13.12 4.19
CA ASP A 73 2.15 -12.66 4.52
C ASP A 73 1.20 -13.06 3.39
N HIS A 74 0.14 -13.79 3.76
CA HIS A 74 -0.83 -14.33 2.82
C HIS A 74 -1.91 -13.30 2.44
N ILE A 75 -1.94 -12.14 3.12
CA ILE A 75 -2.95 -11.10 2.93
C ILE A 75 -2.41 -9.97 2.07
N VAL A 76 -1.14 -9.58 2.26
CA VAL A 76 -0.49 -8.49 1.51
C VAL A 76 0.82 -8.99 0.94
N GLY A 77 0.90 -9.04 -0.40
CA GLY A 77 2.13 -9.39 -1.11
C GLY A 77 3.03 -8.18 -1.35
N TRP A 78 4.23 -8.42 -1.86
CA TRP A 78 5.21 -7.35 -2.13
C TRP A 78 4.67 -6.27 -3.04
N ARG A 79 4.06 -6.65 -4.17
CA ARG A 79 3.44 -5.73 -5.11
C ARG A 79 2.43 -4.80 -4.42
N THR A 80 1.53 -5.35 -3.60
CA THR A 80 0.42 -4.58 -3.03
C THR A 80 0.78 -3.80 -1.77
N SER A 81 1.96 -4.03 -1.19
CA SER A 81 2.49 -3.27 -0.06
C SER A 81 3.59 -2.27 -0.44
N SER A 82 4.01 -2.25 -1.70
CA SER A 82 5.10 -1.43 -2.19
C SER A 82 4.57 -0.28 -3.05
N ILE A 83 5.16 0.90 -2.91
CA ILE A 83 4.93 2.04 -3.82
C ILE A 83 5.88 2.01 -5.02
N ARG A 84 6.25 0.80 -5.46
CA ARG A 84 7.08 0.56 -6.64
C ARG A 84 6.24 -0.13 -7.69
N ARG A 85 6.56 0.13 -8.96
CA ARG A 85 6.01 -0.66 -10.06
C ARG A 85 6.57 -2.07 -10.00
N ASP A 86 5.88 -3.04 -10.60
CA ASP A 86 6.33 -4.44 -10.61
C ASP A 86 7.75 -4.63 -11.14
N ASN A 87 8.09 -3.89 -12.21
CA ASN A 87 9.38 -3.95 -12.86
C ASN A 87 10.49 -3.23 -12.07
N GLU A 88 10.13 -2.47 -11.04
CA GLU A 88 11.03 -1.77 -10.12
C GLU A 88 11.22 -2.55 -8.82
N LEU A 89 10.47 -3.63 -8.58
CA LEU A 89 10.65 -4.46 -7.40
C LEU A 89 12.06 -5.09 -7.41
N PRO A 90 12.84 -4.95 -6.32
CA PRO A 90 14.18 -5.49 -6.28
C PRO A 90 14.11 -7.02 -6.26
N LYS A 91 15.21 -7.67 -6.63
CA LYS A 91 15.32 -9.11 -6.47
C LYS A 91 15.52 -9.39 -4.99
N TRP A 92 14.78 -10.38 -4.50
CA TRP A 92 14.97 -10.88 -3.14
C TRP A 92 16.41 -11.41 -2.98
N GLU A 93 17.13 -10.87 -1.99
CA GLU A 93 18.42 -11.37 -1.57
C GLU A 93 18.28 -11.92 -0.16
N ASP A 94 18.78 -13.15 0.08
CA ASP A 94 18.76 -13.79 1.41
C ASP A 94 19.77 -13.16 2.39
N THR A 95 20.30 -11.98 2.07
CA THR A 95 21.28 -11.27 2.88
C THR A 95 20.59 -10.69 4.11
N LEU A 96 20.89 -11.23 5.29
CA LEU A 96 20.29 -10.79 6.54
C LEU A 96 21.06 -9.57 7.07
N ASN A 97 20.32 -8.50 7.37
CA ASN A 97 20.85 -7.43 8.18
C ASN A 97 21.18 -7.97 9.59
N GLU A 98 22.45 -7.85 10.01
CA GLU A 98 22.96 -8.40 11.27
C GLU A 98 22.19 -7.88 12.49
N LYS A 99 21.72 -6.63 12.44
CA LYS A 99 20.98 -5.99 13.53
C LYS A 99 19.48 -6.26 13.44
N TYR A 100 18.94 -6.30 12.22
CA TYR A 100 17.51 -6.48 11.97
C TYR A 100 17.24 -7.57 10.93
N PRO A 101 17.22 -8.86 11.32
CA PRO A 101 17.14 -9.99 10.37
C PRO A 101 15.87 -10.07 9.51
N HIS A 102 14.86 -9.24 9.80
CA HIS A 102 13.62 -9.17 9.04
C HIS A 102 13.63 -8.06 7.97
N VAL A 103 14.63 -7.16 8.00
CA VAL A 103 14.85 -6.15 6.96
C VAL A 103 15.73 -6.77 5.90
N VAL A 104 15.22 -6.81 4.67
CA VAL A 104 15.85 -7.55 3.57
C VAL A 104 16.29 -6.67 2.42
N TYR A 105 15.72 -5.47 2.31
CA TYR A 105 16.15 -4.49 1.34
C TYR A 105 15.79 -3.09 1.84
N GLU A 106 16.71 -2.15 1.63
CA GLU A 106 16.54 -0.74 1.98
C GLU A 106 17.00 0.12 0.80
N GLU A 107 16.18 1.10 0.43
CA GLU A 107 16.59 2.11 -0.55
C GLU A 107 16.15 3.51 -0.15
N HIS A 108 16.92 4.51 -0.56
CA HIS A 108 16.57 5.90 -0.41
C HIS A 108 16.32 6.52 -1.79
N CYS A 109 15.07 6.89 -2.06
CA CYS A 109 14.64 7.51 -3.30
C CYS A 109 14.56 9.04 -3.13
N LYS A 110 15.08 9.78 -4.10
CA LYS A 110 14.80 11.21 -4.22
C LYS A 110 13.41 11.43 -4.81
N ALA A 111 12.85 12.62 -4.57
CA ALA A 111 11.64 13.03 -5.26
C ALA A 111 11.88 13.05 -6.78
N CYS A 112 10.94 12.54 -7.55
CA CYS A 112 10.92 12.68 -9.00
C CYS A 112 10.61 14.13 -9.40
N ASP A 113 11.23 14.61 -10.47
CA ASP A 113 10.90 15.92 -11.04
C ASP A 113 9.51 15.86 -11.68
N ALA A 114 8.71 16.90 -11.45
CA ALA A 114 7.29 16.95 -11.84
C ALA A 114 7.05 16.75 -13.36
N GLU A 115 8.07 16.99 -14.18
CA GLU A 115 8.02 16.84 -15.65
C GLU A 115 8.02 15.37 -16.10
N GLN A 116 8.37 14.42 -15.23
CA GLN A 116 8.47 12.99 -15.55
C GLN A 116 7.24 12.17 -15.11
N CYS A 117 6.27 12.82 -14.46
CA CYS A 117 5.05 12.19 -13.92
C CYS A 117 3.96 11.95 -14.98
N ASP A 118 4.23 12.30 -16.25
CA ASP A 118 3.24 12.31 -17.33
C ASP A 118 3.53 11.18 -18.34
N LEU A 119 3.66 9.93 -17.86
CA LEU A 119 3.89 8.77 -18.72
C LEU A 119 3.05 7.57 -18.27
N THR A 120 1.85 7.47 -18.84
CA THR A 120 1.32 6.38 -19.69
C THR A 120 -0.18 6.22 -19.48
N LYS A 121 -0.95 6.44 -20.55
CA LYS A 121 -2.39 6.22 -20.59
C LYS A 121 -2.64 4.74 -20.88
N ASP A 122 -3.07 3.99 -19.87
CA ASP A 122 -3.75 2.71 -20.08
C ASP A 122 -5.06 2.64 -19.25
N ASN A 123 -6.07 2.01 -19.83
CA ASN A 123 -7.46 2.00 -19.34
C ASN A 123 -7.71 0.73 -18.51
N GLY A 124 -7.52 0.82 -17.18
CA GLY A 124 -7.82 -0.28 -16.23
C GLY A 124 -7.71 0.14 -14.76
N SER A 125 -7.92 -0.80 -13.83
CA SER A 125 -7.60 -0.65 -12.39
C SER A 125 -6.17 -0.14 -12.15
N ASP A 126 -5.28 -0.52 -13.07
CA ASP A 126 -3.88 -0.14 -13.13
C ASP A 126 -3.69 1.38 -13.19
N LYS A 127 -4.68 2.12 -13.72
CA LYS A 127 -4.62 3.58 -13.79
C LYS A 127 -4.60 4.24 -12.41
N ILE A 128 -5.41 3.76 -11.47
CA ILE A 128 -5.45 4.36 -10.12
C ILE A 128 -4.18 3.98 -9.35
N GLU A 129 -3.73 2.73 -9.47
CA GLU A 129 -2.46 2.29 -8.90
C GLU A 129 -1.29 3.14 -9.41
N GLU A 130 -1.22 3.37 -10.73
CA GLU A 130 -0.20 4.22 -11.33
C GLU A 130 -0.32 5.68 -10.90
N GLU A 131 -1.53 6.25 -10.80
CA GLU A 131 -1.74 7.60 -10.26
C GLU A 131 -1.22 7.72 -8.82
N LEU A 132 -1.44 6.69 -7.98
CA LEU A 132 -0.96 6.66 -6.60
C LEU A 132 0.57 6.56 -6.52
N VAL A 133 1.16 5.60 -7.23
CA VAL A 133 2.62 5.39 -7.28
C VAL A 133 3.31 6.64 -7.81
N THR A 134 2.76 7.23 -8.87
CA THR A 134 3.29 8.46 -9.48
C THR A 134 3.14 9.65 -8.54
N GLY A 135 1.96 9.87 -7.95
CA GLY A 135 1.74 10.98 -7.02
C GLY A 135 2.66 10.93 -5.80
N LEU A 136 2.87 9.73 -5.23
CA LEU A 136 3.79 9.53 -4.11
C LEU A 136 5.26 9.66 -4.50
N SER A 137 5.62 9.44 -5.78
CA SER A 137 7.01 9.60 -6.27
C SER A 137 7.49 11.06 -6.23
N CYS A 138 6.57 12.03 -6.14
CA CYS A 138 6.88 13.46 -6.05
C CYS A 138 7.52 13.89 -4.72
N VAL A 139 7.76 12.95 -3.78
CA VAL A 139 8.50 13.20 -2.53
C VAL A 139 9.56 12.13 -2.31
N SER A 140 10.60 12.46 -1.54
CA SER A 140 11.64 11.49 -1.18
C SER A 140 11.12 10.46 -0.17
N TRP A 141 11.63 9.23 -0.27
CA TRP A 141 11.28 8.10 0.60
C TRP A 141 12.50 7.29 1.00
N GLU A 142 12.54 6.87 2.26
CA GLU A 142 13.27 5.68 2.68
C GLU A 142 12.31 4.50 2.58
N LYS A 143 12.57 3.57 1.67
CA LYS A 143 11.74 2.38 1.49
C LYS A 143 12.44 1.19 2.12
N VAL A 144 11.75 0.52 3.03
CA VAL A 144 12.27 -0.61 3.78
C VAL A 144 11.38 -1.81 3.51
N ASP A 145 11.97 -2.83 2.92
CA ASP A 145 11.27 -4.06 2.61
C ASP A 145 11.55 -5.07 3.72
N VAL A 146 10.48 -5.63 4.27
CA VAL A 146 10.51 -6.54 5.42
C VAL A 146 9.93 -7.91 5.06
N SER A 147 10.38 -8.93 5.77
CA SER A 147 9.90 -10.29 5.56
C SER A 147 9.91 -11.10 6.84
N PHE A 148 8.91 -11.96 6.94
CA PHE A 148 8.71 -12.84 8.09
C PHE A 148 9.25 -14.25 7.86
N HIS A 149 10.16 -14.44 6.89
CA HIS A 149 10.72 -15.76 6.54
C HIS A 149 11.39 -16.47 7.73
N SER A 150 12.00 -15.71 8.64
CA SER A 150 12.66 -16.20 9.87
C SER A 150 11.72 -16.21 11.08
N SER A 151 10.49 -15.69 10.96
CA SER A 151 9.54 -15.58 12.06
C SER A 151 8.75 -16.88 12.27
N ARG A 152 8.61 -17.29 13.53
CA ARG A 152 7.74 -18.41 13.93
C ARG A 152 6.26 -18.14 13.67
N GLN A 153 5.86 -16.88 13.50
CA GLN A 153 4.48 -16.43 13.26
C GLN A 153 4.18 -16.11 11.80
N ARG A 154 5.02 -16.55 10.85
CA ARG A 154 4.86 -16.33 9.40
C ARG A 154 3.40 -16.40 8.91
N PHE A 155 2.64 -17.43 9.28
CA PHE A 155 1.26 -17.60 8.80
C PHE A 155 0.20 -16.70 9.45
N ALA A 156 0.54 -15.98 10.53
CA ALA A 156 -0.37 -15.11 11.27
C ALA A 156 0.15 -13.66 11.39
N ALA A 157 1.20 -13.30 10.65
CA ALA A 157 1.86 -12.00 10.77
C ALA A 157 0.88 -10.82 10.69
N HIS A 158 -0.10 -10.91 9.79
CA HIS A 158 -1.14 -9.90 9.62
C HIS A 158 -2.07 -9.76 10.85
N SER A 159 -2.39 -10.86 11.54
CA SER A 159 -3.23 -10.85 12.75
C SER A 159 -2.45 -10.40 13.99
N VAL A 160 -1.18 -10.78 14.10
CA VAL A 160 -0.36 -10.41 15.28
C VAL A 160 -0.02 -8.93 15.30
N ILE A 161 0.15 -8.27 14.15
CA ILE A 161 0.42 -6.83 14.09
C ILE A 161 -0.81 -6.01 14.53
N GLN A 162 -2.02 -6.51 14.32
CA GLN A 162 -3.26 -5.83 14.71
C GLN A 162 -3.63 -6.03 16.19
N ASP A 163 -3.18 -7.12 16.82
CA ASP A 163 -3.50 -7.48 18.21
C ASP A 163 -2.53 -6.91 19.27
N GLY A 164 -1.74 -5.89 18.92
CA GLY A 164 -0.81 -5.21 19.83
C GLY A 164 -1.45 -4.38 20.96
N ASN A 165 -2.69 -4.66 21.36
CA ASN A 165 -3.34 -4.08 22.54
C ASN A 165 -3.86 -5.21 23.44
N ASN A 166 -3.08 -5.56 24.45
CA ASN A 166 -3.56 -6.04 25.74
C ASN A 166 -2.56 -5.67 26.83
#